data_AF-A0A751YZP7-F1
#
_entry.id   AF-A0A751YZP7-F1
#
_cell.length_a   1.000
_cell.length_b   1.000
_cell.length_c   1.000
_cell.angle_alpha   90.00
_cell.angle_beta   90.00
_cell.angle_gamma   90.00
#
_symmetry.space_group_name_H-M   'P 1'
#
loop_
_entity.id
_entity.type
_entity.pdbx_description
1 polymer ?
#
loop_
_entity_poly.entity_id
_entity_poly.type
_entity_poly.pdbx_seq_one_letter_code
_entity_poly.pdbx_strand_id
1 'polypeptide(L)'
;MVRLVSNGRGKISYLEKRLSDNDYYLPSSPADKDYHAYQQRVIHSLISAGVQEQAINIFLAETERLYSETFPSENELEWYQRDPRASLWLICELYDELKSNRVENSASYLSPASLQPAHNVRVDAIRRCIDDWPLLLFTPAYFLKKRSIEWAELLDKHNLFRDVNARSVDVCSWLKNHIQENTNISLNRICGDSPEEVMAWCYASYFIWRKNNLHSPDTVELFTRKFRSAWSTQKNRIKNKMEKKLRPLNVNISQQAHDMLRHIATEEGISNDRVIESALLLIYKNKTEK
;
A
#
# COMPACT_ATOMS: atom_id res chain seq x y z
N MET A 1 21.18 16.87 -12.88
CA MET A 1 20.06 17.82 -13.03
C MET A 1 18.79 17.06 -12.62
N VAL A 2 18.28 17.35 -11.43
CA VAL A 2 17.13 16.65 -10.84
C VAL A 2 15.88 17.15 -11.53
N ARG A 3 15.14 16.27 -12.22
CA ARG A 3 13.82 16.62 -12.78
C ARG A 3 12.86 16.76 -11.61
N LEU A 4 12.38 17.98 -11.37
CA LEU A 4 11.27 18.27 -10.47
C LEU A 4 9.96 17.90 -11.17
N VAL A 5 8.98 17.43 -10.40
CA VAL A 5 7.70 16.91 -10.92
C VAL A 5 7.01 17.96 -11.79
N SER A 6 6.80 17.58 -13.04
CA SER A 6 6.08 18.36 -14.02
C SER A 6 4.59 18.41 -13.65
N ASN A 7 4.20 19.51 -13.02
CA ASN A 7 2.93 20.17 -13.33
C ASN A 7 2.96 21.68 -13.13
N GLY A 8 4.06 22.28 -12.63
CA GLY A 8 4.20 23.73 -12.41
C GLY A 8 3.29 24.31 -11.32
N ARG A 9 2.15 23.65 -11.05
CA ARG A 9 1.08 24.07 -10.16
C ARG A 9 1.53 24.15 -8.71
N GLY A 10 2.23 23.14 -8.17
CA GLY A 10 2.81 23.23 -6.83
C GLY A 10 3.76 24.43 -6.67
N LYS A 11 4.58 24.71 -7.69
CA LYS A 11 5.50 25.86 -7.70
C LYS A 11 4.75 27.20 -7.82
N ILE A 12 3.64 27.23 -8.58
CA ILE A 12 2.71 28.38 -8.65
C ILE A 12 2.06 28.61 -7.29
N SER A 13 1.42 27.60 -6.69
CA SER A 13 0.76 27.70 -5.39
C SER A 13 1.72 28.13 -4.28
N TYR A 14 2.97 27.64 -4.32
CA TYR A 14 3.99 28.05 -3.37
C TYR A 14 4.38 29.53 -3.53
N LEU A 15 4.54 30.00 -4.78
CA LEU A 15 4.82 31.40 -5.06
C LEU A 15 3.64 32.31 -4.68
N GLU A 16 2.40 31.93 -5.00
CA GLU A 16 1.19 32.66 -4.59
C GLU A 16 1.12 32.84 -3.07
N LYS A 17 1.43 31.78 -2.32
CA LYS A 17 1.45 31.82 -0.88
C LYS A 17 2.54 32.73 -0.34
N ARG A 18 3.77 32.61 -0.87
CA ARG A 18 4.89 33.49 -0.50
C ARG A 18 4.58 34.96 -0.80
N LEU A 19 3.93 35.25 -1.92
CA LEU A 19 3.47 36.60 -2.25
C LEU A 19 2.44 37.09 -1.24
N SER A 20 1.44 36.26 -0.91
CA SER A 20 0.41 36.58 0.07
C SER A 20 0.98 36.81 1.48
N ASP A 21 1.94 36.00 1.90
CA ASP A 21 2.67 36.14 3.18
C ASP A 21 3.53 37.43 3.24
N ASN A 22 3.78 38.07 2.09
CA ASN A 22 4.47 39.36 1.96
C ASN A 22 3.53 40.48 1.48
N ASP A 23 2.22 40.34 1.73
CA ASP A 23 1.17 41.32 1.43
C ASP A 23 0.94 41.62 -0.06
N TYR A 24 1.43 40.76 -0.96
CA TYR A 24 1.15 40.83 -2.40
C TYR A 24 0.01 39.88 -2.80
N TYR A 25 -1.14 40.44 -3.14
CA TYR A 25 -2.28 39.67 -3.64
C TYR A 25 -2.22 39.52 -5.16
N LEU A 26 -1.57 38.44 -5.64
CA LEU A 26 -1.40 38.14 -7.06
C LEU A 26 -1.81 36.69 -7.36
N PRO A 27 -3.10 36.33 -7.28
CA PRO A 27 -3.54 34.97 -7.56
C PRO A 27 -3.25 34.57 -9.01
N SER A 28 -2.88 33.32 -9.22
CA SER A 28 -2.76 32.64 -10.50
C SER A 28 -4.10 32.59 -11.21
N SER A 29 -4.04 32.60 -12.53
CA SER A 29 -5.18 32.66 -13.43
C SER A 29 -5.12 31.51 -14.43
N PRO A 30 -6.24 31.15 -15.06
CA PRO A 30 -6.23 30.17 -16.15
C PRO A 30 -5.33 30.56 -17.35
N ALA A 31 -4.92 31.83 -17.46
CA ALA A 31 -4.00 32.29 -18.48
C ALA A 31 -2.53 31.93 -18.18
N ASP A 32 -2.20 31.63 -16.91
CA ASP A 32 -0.87 31.21 -16.50
C ASP A 32 -0.68 29.71 -16.79
N LYS A 33 -0.28 29.43 -18.03
CA LYS A 33 -0.14 28.05 -18.54
C LYS A 33 0.90 27.23 -17.78
N ASP A 34 1.92 27.89 -17.25
CA ASP A 34 3.01 27.29 -16.50
C ASP A 34 3.59 28.29 -15.47
N TYR A 35 4.53 27.79 -14.67
CA TYR A 35 5.19 28.59 -13.64
C TYR A 35 5.92 29.81 -14.21
N HIS A 36 6.54 29.69 -15.39
CA HIS A 36 7.30 30.79 -15.98
C HIS A 36 6.35 31.91 -16.43
N ALA A 37 5.22 31.57 -17.06
CA ALA A 37 4.19 32.54 -17.43
C ALA A 37 3.65 33.29 -16.19
N TYR A 38 3.36 32.55 -15.11
CA TYR A 38 2.94 33.16 -13.85
C TYR A 38 4.00 34.07 -13.24
N GLN A 39 5.26 33.60 -13.19
CA GLN A 39 6.40 34.35 -12.67
C GLN A 39 6.60 35.66 -13.44
N GLN A 40 6.51 35.64 -14.78
CA GLN A 40 6.61 36.84 -15.59
C GLN A 40 5.50 37.84 -15.27
N ARG A 41 4.26 37.37 -15.09
CA ARG A 41 3.13 38.24 -14.70
C ARG A 41 3.34 38.87 -13.33
N VAL A 42 3.87 38.11 -12.37
CA VAL A 42 4.25 38.60 -11.04
C VAL A 42 5.32 39.70 -11.16
N ILE A 43 6.38 39.46 -11.93
CA ILE A 43 7.45 40.46 -12.16
C ILE A 43 6.87 41.76 -12.71
N HIS A 44 6.07 41.71 -13.77
CA HIS A 44 5.48 42.91 -14.38
C HIS A 44 4.56 43.66 -13.40
N SER A 45 3.79 42.93 -12.60
CA SER A 45 2.89 43.52 -11.60
C SER A 45 3.65 44.22 -10.48
N LEU A 46 4.74 43.61 -9.98
CA LEU A 46 5.58 44.19 -8.93
C LEU A 46 6.38 45.41 -9.43
N ILE A 47 6.92 45.37 -10.65
CA ILE A 47 7.58 46.52 -11.27
C ILE A 47 6.59 47.68 -11.42
N SER A 48 5.37 47.40 -11.88
CA SER A 48 4.31 48.41 -12.03
C SER A 48 3.90 49.02 -10.69
N ALA A 49 4.02 48.27 -9.60
CA ALA A 49 3.79 48.74 -8.23
C ALA A 49 5.00 49.51 -7.64
N GLY A 50 6.09 49.68 -8.39
CA GLY A 50 7.27 50.45 -7.98
C GLY A 50 8.31 49.64 -7.19
N VAL A 51 8.20 48.31 -7.15
CA VAL A 51 9.21 47.46 -6.51
C VAL A 51 10.46 47.40 -7.38
N GLN A 52 11.65 47.56 -6.77
CA GLN A 52 12.91 47.50 -7.50
C GLN A 52 13.16 46.10 -8.08
N GLU A 53 13.57 46.04 -9.34
CA GLU A 53 13.85 44.79 -10.06
C GLU A 53 14.83 43.88 -9.30
N GLN A 54 15.86 44.45 -8.67
CA GLN A 54 16.81 43.70 -7.87
C GLN A 54 16.14 43.00 -6.67
N ALA A 55 15.20 43.66 -5.99
CA ALA A 55 14.47 43.09 -4.86
C ALA A 55 13.52 41.97 -5.33
N ILE A 56 12.87 42.14 -6.48
CA ILE A 56 12.03 41.10 -7.11
C ILE A 56 12.87 39.87 -7.42
N ASN A 57 14.03 40.05 -8.07
CA ASN A 57 14.92 38.96 -8.44
C ASN A 57 15.45 38.20 -7.22
N ILE A 58 15.80 38.90 -6.14
CA ILE A 58 16.22 38.27 -4.87
C ILE A 58 15.07 37.45 -4.28
N PHE A 59 13.85 38.02 -4.19
CA PHE A 59 12.69 37.33 -3.64
C PHE A 59 12.32 36.06 -4.43
N LEU A 60 12.35 36.13 -5.76
CA LEU A 60 12.06 34.98 -6.62
C LEU A 60 13.13 33.90 -6.48
N ALA A 61 14.42 34.27 -6.51
CA ALA A 61 15.52 33.33 -6.33
C ALA A 61 15.48 32.63 -4.97
N GLU A 62 15.19 33.38 -3.89
CA GLU A 62 15.02 32.80 -2.56
C GLU A 62 13.81 31.86 -2.50
N THR A 63 12.70 32.25 -3.10
CA THR A 63 11.47 31.43 -3.16
C THR A 63 11.73 30.12 -3.91
N GLU A 64 12.46 30.14 -5.02
CA GLU A 64 12.85 28.93 -5.75
C GLU A 64 13.78 28.02 -4.95
N ARG A 65 14.76 28.61 -4.25
CA ARG A 65 15.67 27.88 -3.36
C ARG A 65 14.88 27.16 -2.27
N LEU A 66 14.02 27.89 -1.56
CA LEU A 66 13.20 27.36 -0.47
C LEU A 66 12.23 26.27 -0.96
N TYR A 67 11.62 26.46 -2.14
CA TYR A 67 10.79 25.42 -2.76
C TYR A 67 11.60 24.14 -2.99
N SER A 68 12.80 24.25 -3.55
CA SER A 68 13.67 23.11 -3.83
C SER A 68 14.15 22.38 -2.58
N GLU A 69 14.28 23.08 -1.45
CA GLU A 69 14.63 22.51 -0.14
C GLU A 69 13.43 21.88 0.58
N THR A 70 12.22 22.36 0.30
CA THR A 70 10.99 21.97 0.99
C THR A 70 10.27 20.81 0.31
N PHE A 71 10.34 20.75 -1.03
CA PHE A 71 9.59 19.79 -1.83
C PHE A 71 10.48 18.61 -2.30
N PRO A 72 9.93 17.39 -2.32
CA PRO A 72 10.65 16.19 -2.73
C PRO A 72 10.99 16.22 -4.24
N SER A 73 12.12 15.64 -4.60
CA SER A 73 12.50 15.37 -5.99
C SER A 73 11.76 14.17 -6.58
N GLU A 74 11.69 14.04 -7.92
CA GLU A 74 11.05 12.88 -8.56
C GLU A 74 11.65 11.53 -8.12
N ASN A 75 12.97 11.49 -7.95
CA ASN A 75 13.66 10.29 -7.47
C ASN A 75 13.18 9.88 -6.07
N GLU A 76 12.86 10.86 -5.21
CA GLU A 76 12.32 10.61 -3.87
C GLU A 76 10.85 10.18 -3.88
N LEU A 77 10.18 10.23 -5.03
CA LEU A 77 8.80 9.79 -5.20
C LEU A 77 8.67 8.41 -5.87
N GLU A 78 9.73 7.90 -6.53
CA GLU A 78 9.66 6.65 -7.30
C GLU A 78 9.18 5.44 -6.48
N TRP A 79 9.52 5.39 -5.18
CA TRP A 79 9.22 4.26 -4.30
C TRP A 79 7.74 3.96 -4.13
N TYR A 80 6.87 4.97 -4.20
CA TYR A 80 5.41 4.77 -4.17
C TYR A 80 4.78 4.87 -5.55
N GLN A 81 5.39 5.58 -6.51
CA GLN A 81 4.84 5.73 -7.86
C GLN A 81 4.83 4.42 -8.66
N ARG A 82 5.72 3.47 -8.33
CA ARG A 82 5.84 2.17 -9.01
C ARG A 82 5.37 0.98 -8.19
N ASP A 83 4.93 1.21 -6.95
CA ASP A 83 4.49 0.15 -6.04
C ASP A 83 3.07 0.41 -5.53
N PRO A 84 2.06 -0.33 -6.03
CA PRO A 84 0.68 -0.23 -5.57
C PRO A 84 0.52 -0.39 -4.06
N ARG A 85 1.34 -1.24 -3.42
CA ARG A 85 1.32 -1.50 -1.98
C ARG A 85 1.78 -0.28 -1.21
N ALA A 86 2.90 0.30 -1.64
CA ALA A 86 3.46 1.51 -1.04
C ALA A 86 2.50 2.70 -1.17
N SER A 87 1.90 2.89 -2.35
CA SER A 87 0.95 3.98 -2.58
C SER A 87 -0.28 3.91 -1.67
N LEU A 88 -0.84 2.71 -1.45
CA LEU A 88 -2.00 2.56 -0.58
C LEU A 88 -1.64 2.76 0.90
N TRP A 89 -0.50 2.22 1.34
CA TRP A 89 0.00 2.44 2.69
C TRP A 89 0.26 3.92 2.96
N LEU A 90 0.95 4.62 2.03
CA LEU A 90 1.27 6.03 2.15
C LEU A 90 0.01 6.91 2.23
N ILE A 91 -1.02 6.61 1.42
CA ILE A 91 -2.31 7.29 1.50
C ILE A 91 -2.92 7.20 2.91
N CYS A 92 -2.77 6.06 3.59
CA CYS A 92 -3.30 5.88 4.93
C CYS A 92 -2.52 6.73 5.93
N GLU A 93 -1.19 6.68 5.88
CA GLU A 93 -0.34 7.50 6.75
C GLU A 93 -0.56 9.00 6.53
N LEU A 94 -0.72 9.45 5.27
CA LEU A 94 -1.05 10.84 4.95
C LEU A 94 -2.39 11.27 5.54
N TYR A 95 -3.42 10.45 5.34
CA TYR A 95 -4.76 10.76 5.84
C TYR A 95 -4.79 10.85 7.37
N ASP A 96 -4.14 9.90 8.06
CA ASP A 96 -4.08 9.89 9.53
C ASP A 96 -3.27 11.08 10.07
N GLU A 97 -2.17 11.45 9.42
CA GLU A 97 -1.35 12.61 9.78
C GLU A 97 -2.13 13.92 9.62
N LEU A 98 -2.79 14.13 8.49
CA LEU A 98 -3.55 15.36 8.21
C LEU A 98 -4.79 15.48 9.11
N LYS A 99 -5.46 14.36 9.39
CA LYS A 99 -6.58 14.30 10.32
C LYS A 99 -6.14 14.67 11.74
N SER A 100 -5.02 14.11 12.21
CA SER A 100 -4.47 14.40 13.55
C SER A 100 -4.13 15.89 13.72
N ASN A 101 -3.71 16.54 12.64
CA ASN A 101 -3.39 17.97 12.62
C ASN A 101 -4.60 18.89 12.34
N ARG A 102 -5.83 18.38 12.40
CA ARG A 102 -7.09 19.12 12.20
C ARG A 102 -7.20 19.87 10.86
N VAL A 103 -6.54 19.38 9.81
CA VAL A 103 -6.63 19.95 8.46
C VAL A 103 -7.77 19.30 7.65
N GLU A 104 -8.85 18.87 8.33
CA GLU A 104 -9.83 17.90 7.80
C GLU A 104 -10.53 18.33 6.51
N ASN A 105 -10.78 19.64 6.31
CA ASN A 105 -11.46 20.13 5.11
C ASN A 105 -10.57 20.10 3.85
N SER A 106 -9.24 20.09 3.97
CA SER A 106 -8.34 20.13 2.81
C SER A 106 -7.93 18.76 2.29
N ALA A 107 -8.30 17.67 2.96
CA ALA A 107 -7.83 16.30 2.66
C ALA A 107 -8.95 15.28 2.41
N SER A 108 -10.20 15.73 2.24
CA SER A 108 -11.37 14.87 2.04
C SER A 108 -11.22 13.90 0.85
N TYR A 109 -10.46 14.28 -0.18
CA TYR A 109 -10.15 13.44 -1.33
C TYR A 109 -9.23 12.24 -1.01
N LEU A 110 -8.52 12.27 0.13
CA LEU A 110 -7.74 11.14 0.64
C LEU A 110 -8.58 10.20 1.51
N SER A 111 -9.81 10.58 1.84
CA SER A 111 -10.65 9.84 2.77
C SER A 111 -10.95 8.42 2.26
N PRO A 112 -11.12 7.45 3.18
CA PRO A 112 -11.44 6.08 2.81
C PRO A 112 -12.72 5.91 1.97
N ALA A 113 -13.70 6.80 2.17
CA ALA A 113 -14.97 6.79 1.45
C ALA A 113 -14.88 7.39 0.03
N SER A 114 -13.94 8.31 -0.21
CA SER A 114 -13.91 9.07 -1.47
C SER A 114 -12.86 8.56 -2.45
N LEU A 115 -11.79 7.93 -1.95
CA LEU A 115 -10.66 7.53 -2.79
C LEU A 115 -10.88 6.16 -3.42
N GLN A 116 -10.88 6.12 -4.75
CA GLN A 116 -10.99 4.89 -5.51
C GLN A 116 -9.77 3.97 -5.30
N PRO A 117 -9.95 2.65 -5.39
CA PRO A 117 -8.90 1.68 -5.08
C PRO A 117 -7.87 1.51 -6.20
N ALA A 118 -7.79 2.40 -7.19
CA ALA A 118 -6.85 2.26 -8.29
C ALA A 118 -5.50 2.95 -7.98
N HIS A 119 -4.38 2.27 -8.25
CA HIS A 119 -3.03 2.78 -7.98
C HIS A 119 -2.74 4.16 -8.59
N ASN A 120 -3.07 4.39 -9.85
CA ASN A 120 -2.86 5.67 -10.53
C ASN A 120 -3.63 6.81 -9.84
N VAL A 121 -4.89 6.57 -9.46
CA VAL A 121 -5.71 7.53 -8.72
C VAL A 121 -5.07 7.88 -7.37
N ARG A 122 -4.50 6.90 -6.67
CA ARG A 122 -3.76 7.14 -5.42
C ARG A 122 -2.51 7.98 -5.64
N VAL A 123 -1.73 7.69 -6.68
CA VAL A 123 -0.51 8.46 -7.01
C VAL A 123 -0.85 9.92 -7.28
N ASP A 124 -1.91 10.19 -8.05
CA ASP A 124 -2.35 11.56 -8.34
C ASP A 124 -2.88 12.26 -7.08
N ALA A 125 -3.59 11.55 -6.21
CA ALA A 125 -4.05 12.08 -4.94
C ALA A 125 -2.88 12.42 -3.98
N ILE A 126 -1.85 11.56 -3.92
CA ILE A 126 -0.61 11.85 -3.15
C ILE A 126 0.08 13.09 -3.70
N ARG A 127 0.21 13.22 -5.03
CA ARG A 127 0.82 14.40 -5.67
C ARG A 127 0.07 15.68 -5.32
N ARG A 128 -1.26 15.66 -5.45
CA ARG A 128 -2.10 16.80 -5.04
C ARG A 128 -1.89 17.16 -3.56
N CYS A 129 -1.77 16.17 -2.68
CA CYS A 129 -1.51 16.40 -1.27
C CYS A 129 -0.15 17.05 -1.01
N ILE A 130 0.86 16.73 -1.80
CA ILE A 130 2.19 17.36 -1.73
C ILE A 130 2.11 18.80 -2.23
N ASP A 131 1.41 19.06 -3.33
CA ASP A 131 1.25 20.41 -3.88
C ASP A 131 0.47 21.33 -2.92
N ASP A 132 -0.59 20.80 -2.31
CA ASP A 132 -1.48 21.52 -1.37
C ASP A 132 -0.99 21.40 0.10
N TRP A 133 0.29 21.07 0.33
CA TRP A 133 0.80 20.71 1.65
C TRP A 133 0.61 21.83 2.69
N PRO A 134 0.05 21.54 3.88
CA PRO A 134 -0.11 22.54 4.92
C PRO A 134 1.26 22.92 5.51
N LEU A 135 1.82 24.06 5.08
CA LEU A 135 3.16 24.53 5.50
C LEU A 135 3.32 24.84 7.00
N LEU A 136 2.26 24.76 7.80
CA LEU A 136 2.35 24.85 9.27
C LEU A 136 2.88 23.55 9.91
N LEU A 137 2.98 22.47 9.14
CA LEU A 137 3.60 21.22 9.54
C LEU A 137 5.10 21.20 9.18
N PHE A 138 5.71 20.02 9.27
CA PHE A 138 7.01 19.75 8.65
C PHE A 138 6.92 19.81 7.11
N THR A 139 8.08 19.88 6.44
CA THR A 139 8.13 19.92 4.98
C THR A 139 7.65 18.60 4.35
N PRO A 140 7.00 18.63 3.17
CA PRO A 140 6.59 17.41 2.47
C PRO A 140 7.78 16.51 2.15
N ALA A 141 8.95 17.08 1.81
CA ALA A 141 10.18 16.32 1.60
C ALA A 141 10.60 15.54 2.85
N TYR A 142 10.57 16.19 4.02
CA TYR A 142 10.89 15.52 5.29
C TYR A 142 9.93 14.36 5.57
N PHE A 143 8.63 14.58 5.38
CA PHE A 143 7.63 13.54 5.59
C PHE A 143 7.86 12.32 4.70
N LEU A 144 7.97 12.54 3.39
CA LEU A 144 8.10 11.46 2.43
C LEU A 144 9.40 10.70 2.62
N LYS A 145 10.50 11.40 2.97
CA LYS A 145 11.77 10.74 3.31
C LYS A 145 11.63 9.86 4.56
N LYS A 146 10.95 10.35 5.59
CA LYS A 146 10.69 9.54 6.80
C LYS A 146 9.84 8.30 6.48
N ARG A 147 8.77 8.47 5.67
CA ARG A 147 7.89 7.36 5.28
C ARG A 147 8.54 6.38 4.32
N SER A 148 9.43 6.83 3.43
CA SER A 148 10.16 5.92 2.54
C SER A 148 11.12 5.01 3.30
N ILE A 149 11.80 5.55 4.32
CA ILE A 149 12.65 4.76 5.24
C ILE A 149 11.79 3.76 6.01
N GLU A 150 10.68 4.20 6.61
CA GLU A 150 9.76 3.32 7.35
C GLU A 150 9.21 2.20 6.46
N TRP A 151 8.80 2.52 5.23
CA TRP A 151 8.35 1.53 4.25
C TRP A 151 9.43 0.50 3.93
N ALA A 152 10.67 0.96 3.70
CA ALA A 152 11.80 0.07 3.44
C ALA A 152 12.09 -0.85 4.63
N GLU A 153 12.06 -0.33 5.86
CA GLU A 153 12.24 -1.14 7.08
C GLU A 153 11.13 -2.17 7.28
N LEU A 154 9.87 -1.80 7.00
CA LEU A 154 8.73 -2.72 7.04
C LEU A 154 8.91 -3.86 6.03
N LEU A 155 9.39 -3.55 4.81
CA LEU A 155 9.65 -4.56 3.79
C LEU A 155 10.89 -5.43 4.09
N ASP A 156 11.88 -4.90 4.80
CA ASP A 156 13.08 -5.64 5.17
C ASP A 156 12.81 -6.61 6.33
N LYS A 157 12.27 -6.07 7.43
CA LYS A 157 12.15 -6.80 8.70
C LYS A 157 10.81 -7.50 8.89
N HIS A 158 9.77 -7.03 8.21
CA HIS A 158 8.38 -7.39 8.53
C HIS A 158 7.56 -7.82 7.31
N ASN A 159 8.21 -8.20 6.21
CA ASN A 159 7.54 -8.63 4.99
C ASN A 159 7.01 -10.07 5.06
N LEU A 160 5.90 -10.21 5.78
CA LEU A 160 5.24 -11.49 6.02
C LEU A 160 4.71 -12.16 4.73
N PHE A 161 4.36 -11.35 3.73
CA PHE A 161 3.71 -11.82 2.51
C PHE A 161 4.67 -12.04 1.33
N ARG A 162 5.99 -11.92 1.56
CA ARG A 162 7.02 -12.08 0.50
C ARG A 162 6.85 -13.34 -0.35
N ASP A 163 6.49 -14.45 0.31
CA ASP A 163 6.36 -15.76 -0.34
C ASP A 163 4.92 -16.10 -0.78
N VAL A 164 4.02 -15.12 -0.71
CA VAL A 164 2.64 -15.25 -1.17
C VAL A 164 2.59 -14.89 -2.65
N ASN A 165 2.42 -15.91 -3.50
CA ASN A 165 2.36 -15.70 -4.95
C ASN A 165 1.01 -15.09 -5.34
N ALA A 166 1.00 -13.77 -5.54
CA ALA A 166 -0.17 -12.98 -5.89
C ALA A 166 -0.78 -13.30 -7.27
N ARG A 167 -0.13 -14.10 -8.13
CA ARG A 167 -0.61 -14.35 -9.50
C ARG A 167 -1.91 -15.16 -9.58
N SER A 168 -2.35 -15.75 -8.47
CA SER A 168 -3.61 -16.50 -8.39
C SER A 168 -4.66 -15.71 -7.61
N VAL A 169 -5.83 -15.47 -8.23
CA VAL A 169 -6.98 -14.79 -7.60
C VAL A 169 -7.46 -15.54 -6.35
N ASP A 170 -7.37 -16.87 -6.35
CA ASP A 170 -7.71 -17.72 -5.19
C ASP A 170 -6.79 -17.44 -3.98
N VAL A 171 -5.51 -17.14 -4.22
CA VAL A 171 -4.52 -16.84 -3.17
C VAL A 171 -4.77 -15.47 -2.57
N CYS A 172 -5.01 -14.47 -3.41
CA CYS A 172 -5.29 -13.10 -2.97
C CYS A 172 -6.59 -13.04 -2.15
N SER A 173 -7.63 -13.73 -2.61
CA SER A 173 -8.91 -13.82 -1.88
C SER A 173 -8.76 -14.51 -0.52
N TRP A 174 -8.00 -15.62 -0.48
CA TRP A 174 -7.69 -16.28 0.79
C TRP A 174 -6.93 -15.37 1.75
N LEU A 175 -5.90 -14.65 1.27
CA LEU A 175 -5.10 -13.76 2.11
C LEU A 175 -5.95 -12.63 2.69
N LYS A 176 -6.78 -12.00 1.86
CA LYS A 176 -7.71 -10.95 2.27
C LYS A 176 -8.63 -11.44 3.39
N ASN A 177 -9.29 -12.58 3.19
CA ASN A 177 -10.19 -13.16 4.19
C ASN A 177 -9.43 -13.50 5.48
N HIS A 178 -8.22 -14.09 5.37
CA HIS A 178 -7.41 -14.42 6.54
C HIS A 178 -7.06 -13.17 7.37
N ILE A 179 -6.70 -12.06 6.72
CA ILE A 179 -6.42 -10.80 7.42
C ILE A 179 -7.69 -10.26 8.08
N GLN A 180 -8.83 -10.26 7.37
CA GLN A 180 -10.11 -9.77 7.91
C GLN A 180 -10.60 -10.58 9.12
N GLU A 181 -10.42 -11.90 9.10
CA GLU A 181 -10.85 -12.79 10.18
C GLU A 181 -9.92 -12.75 11.40
N ASN A 182 -8.64 -12.43 11.21
CA ASN A 182 -7.61 -12.54 12.25
C ASN A 182 -7.08 -11.18 12.73
N THR A 183 -7.56 -10.07 12.17
CA THR A 183 -7.23 -8.73 12.62
C THR A 183 -8.49 -7.91 12.82
N ASN A 184 -8.54 -7.09 13.87
CA ASN A 184 -9.65 -6.16 14.11
C ASN A 184 -9.60 -4.92 13.19
N ILE A 185 -8.85 -4.99 12.09
CA ILE A 185 -8.61 -3.85 11.20
C ILE A 185 -9.44 -3.99 9.94
N SER A 186 -10.48 -3.18 9.88
CA SER A 186 -11.04 -2.70 8.64
C SER A 186 -10.30 -1.42 8.27
N LEU A 187 -9.60 -1.42 7.14
CA LEU A 187 -9.01 -0.20 6.60
C LEU A 187 -10.06 0.86 6.26
N ASN A 188 -11.35 0.52 6.30
CA ASN A 188 -12.50 1.31 5.83
C ASN A 188 -12.34 1.83 4.38
N ARG A 189 -11.30 1.38 3.68
CA ARG A 189 -10.99 1.67 2.28
C ARG A 189 -11.51 0.53 1.42
N ILE A 190 -12.08 0.90 0.29
CA ILE A 190 -12.50 -0.04 -0.76
C ILE A 190 -11.25 -0.81 -1.21
N CYS A 191 -11.36 -2.13 -1.25
CA CYS A 191 -10.35 -3.02 -1.82
C CYS A 191 -10.65 -3.17 -3.31
N GLY A 192 -9.65 -2.97 -4.18
CA GLY A 192 -9.80 -3.27 -5.60
C GLY A 192 -9.87 -4.78 -5.86
N ASP A 193 -10.35 -5.15 -7.05
CA ASP A 193 -10.58 -6.55 -7.43
C ASP A 193 -9.37 -7.21 -8.10
N SER A 194 -8.41 -6.42 -8.60
CA SER A 194 -7.21 -7.00 -9.21
C SER A 194 -6.29 -7.62 -8.15
N PRO A 195 -5.52 -8.66 -8.49
CA PRO A 195 -4.57 -9.26 -7.55
C PRO A 195 -3.59 -8.25 -6.93
N GLU A 196 -3.12 -7.29 -7.72
CA GLU A 196 -2.22 -6.22 -7.26
C GLU A 196 -2.88 -5.33 -6.21
N GLU A 197 -4.15 -4.96 -6.42
CA GLU A 197 -4.89 -4.10 -5.49
C GLU A 197 -5.30 -4.85 -4.21
N VAL A 198 -5.66 -6.13 -4.32
CA VAL A 198 -5.91 -6.98 -3.16
C VAL A 198 -4.63 -7.13 -2.33
N MET A 199 -3.48 -7.35 -2.98
CA MET A 199 -2.19 -7.40 -2.27
C MET A 199 -1.84 -6.06 -1.63
N ALA A 200 -2.05 -4.94 -2.33
CA ALA A 200 -1.84 -3.61 -1.76
C ALA A 200 -2.67 -3.43 -0.48
N TRP A 201 -3.96 -3.82 -0.54
CA TRP A 201 -4.85 -3.78 0.62
C TRP A 201 -4.33 -4.66 1.76
N CYS A 202 -3.91 -5.90 1.47
CA CYS A 202 -3.38 -6.82 2.48
C CYS A 202 -2.13 -6.27 3.17
N TYR A 203 -1.16 -5.73 2.40
CA TYR A 203 0.04 -5.11 2.93
C TYR A 203 -0.28 -3.90 3.81
N ALA A 204 -1.12 -2.98 3.33
CA ALA A 204 -1.53 -1.81 4.10
C ALA A 204 -2.23 -2.23 5.42
N SER A 205 -3.18 -3.19 5.35
CA SER A 205 -3.90 -3.70 6.53
C SER A 205 -2.94 -4.26 7.56
N TYR A 206 -2.03 -5.12 7.13
CA TYR A 206 -1.09 -5.76 8.03
C TYR A 206 -0.11 -4.77 8.66
N PHE A 207 0.45 -3.84 7.90
CA PHE A 207 1.41 -2.87 8.44
C PHE A 207 0.77 -1.87 9.39
N ILE A 208 -0.45 -1.39 9.10
CA ILE A 208 -1.22 -0.55 10.02
C ILE A 208 -1.57 -1.35 11.29
N TRP A 209 -1.99 -2.61 11.14
CA TRP A 209 -2.25 -3.50 12.27
C TRP A 209 -1.03 -3.69 13.15
N ARG A 210 0.11 -3.97 12.53
CA ARG A 210 1.36 -4.16 13.24
C ARG A 210 1.75 -2.90 14.00
N LYS A 211 1.66 -1.73 13.37
CA LYS A 211 1.94 -0.43 13.99
C LYS A 211 1.07 -0.21 15.23
N ASN A 212 -0.23 -0.49 15.13
CA ASN A 212 -1.17 -0.36 16.24
C ASN A 212 -0.91 -1.35 17.38
N ASN A 213 -0.23 -2.47 17.11
CA ASN A 213 0.09 -3.52 18.09
C ASN A 213 1.57 -3.57 18.50
N LEU A 214 2.36 -2.52 18.21
CA LEU A 214 3.78 -2.47 18.60
C LEU A 214 4.01 -2.58 20.12
N HIS A 215 3.02 -2.15 20.91
CA HIS A 215 3.04 -2.25 22.37
C HIS A 215 2.75 -3.67 22.89
N SER A 216 2.38 -4.62 22.02
CA SER A 216 2.12 -6.02 22.36
C SER A 216 2.89 -6.96 21.40
N PRO A 217 4.21 -7.15 21.61
CA PRO A 217 5.04 -7.99 20.75
C PRO A 217 4.52 -9.43 20.61
N ASP A 218 4.03 -10.01 21.70
CA ASP A 218 3.47 -11.37 21.73
C ASP A 218 2.28 -11.53 20.78
N THR A 219 1.44 -10.50 20.66
CA THR A 219 0.31 -10.49 19.72
C THR A 219 0.79 -10.55 18.28
N VAL A 220 1.82 -9.75 17.94
CA VAL A 220 2.41 -9.71 16.60
C VAL A 220 3.11 -11.03 16.27
N GLU A 221 3.84 -11.62 17.22
CA GLU A 221 4.51 -12.90 17.04
C GLU A 221 3.50 -14.04 16.87
N LEU A 222 2.46 -14.09 17.72
CA LEU A 222 1.41 -15.10 17.64
C LEU A 222 0.69 -15.05 16.29
N PHE A 223 0.36 -13.84 15.82
CA PHE A 223 -0.23 -13.65 14.49
C PHE A 223 0.71 -14.18 13.41
N THR A 224 1.99 -13.80 13.45
CA THR A 224 3.00 -14.23 12.47
C THR A 224 3.14 -15.76 12.43
N ARG A 225 3.15 -16.42 13.60
CA ARG A 225 3.22 -17.88 13.72
C ARG A 225 1.98 -18.55 13.14
N LYS A 226 0.79 -18.07 13.51
CA LYS A 226 -0.49 -18.60 13.00
C LYS A 226 -0.61 -18.41 11.49
N PHE A 227 -0.21 -17.25 10.98
CA PHE A 227 -0.17 -16.96 9.55
C PHE A 227 0.73 -17.96 8.81
N ARG A 228 1.97 -18.16 9.27
CA ARG A 228 2.91 -19.10 8.62
C ARG A 228 2.36 -20.53 8.58
N SER A 229 1.72 -20.97 9.66
CA SER A 229 1.06 -22.29 9.72
C SER A 229 -0.11 -22.40 8.73
N ALA A 230 -0.99 -21.39 8.70
CA ALA A 230 -2.12 -21.34 7.79
C ALA A 230 -1.68 -21.27 6.32
N TRP A 231 -0.64 -20.48 6.03
CA TRP A 231 -0.08 -20.34 4.69
C TRP A 231 0.59 -21.64 4.21
N SER A 232 1.31 -22.35 5.07
CA SER A 232 1.86 -23.67 4.74
C SER A 232 0.76 -24.66 4.35
N THR A 233 -0.35 -24.66 5.09
CA THR A 233 -1.51 -25.49 4.79
C THR A 233 -2.16 -25.08 3.45
N GLN A 234 -2.30 -23.78 3.19
CA GLN A 234 -2.85 -23.28 1.94
C GLN A 234 -1.96 -23.61 0.73
N LYS A 235 -0.63 -23.47 0.85
CA LYS A 235 0.34 -23.93 -0.16
C LYS A 235 0.16 -25.41 -0.47
N ASN A 236 0.04 -26.25 0.55
CA ASN A 236 -0.17 -27.69 0.36
C ASN A 236 -1.50 -28.00 -0.34
N ARG A 237 -2.58 -27.29 0.00
CA ARG A 237 -3.87 -27.42 -0.68
C ARG A 237 -3.77 -27.06 -2.17
N ILE A 238 -3.10 -25.94 -2.48
CA ILE A 238 -2.88 -25.51 -3.87
C ILE A 238 -2.05 -26.54 -4.62
N LYS A 239 -0.96 -27.03 -4.02
CA LYS A 239 -0.10 -28.08 -4.60
C LYS A 239 -0.90 -29.35 -4.92
N ASN A 240 -1.68 -29.82 -3.95
CA ASN A 240 -2.49 -31.02 -4.11
C ASN A 240 -3.55 -30.86 -5.21
N LYS A 241 -4.20 -29.69 -5.30
CA LYS A 241 -5.23 -29.39 -6.32
C LYS A 241 -4.63 -29.22 -7.72
N MET A 242 -3.59 -28.39 -7.86
CA MET A 242 -3.07 -27.97 -9.17
C MET A 242 -2.03 -28.94 -9.75
N GLU A 243 -1.07 -29.39 -8.95
CA GLU A 243 0.02 -30.25 -9.44
C GLU A 243 -0.38 -31.71 -9.39
N LYS A 244 -0.88 -32.17 -8.24
CA LYS A 244 -1.18 -33.60 -8.04
C LYS A 244 -2.59 -34.00 -8.50
N LYS A 245 -3.43 -33.03 -8.86
CA LYS A 245 -4.85 -33.23 -9.27
C LYS A 245 -5.65 -34.08 -8.28
N LEU A 246 -5.29 -34.01 -7.00
CA LEU A 246 -5.97 -34.74 -5.94
C LEU A 246 -7.26 -34.02 -5.58
N ARG A 247 -8.31 -34.80 -5.31
CA ARG A 247 -9.57 -34.28 -4.77
C ARG A 247 -9.66 -34.65 -3.29
N PRO A 248 -9.94 -33.69 -2.39
CA PRO A 248 -10.16 -34.02 -1.00
C PRO A 248 -11.42 -34.86 -0.86
N LEU A 249 -11.32 -35.95 -0.09
CA LEU A 249 -12.44 -36.80 0.27
C LEU A 249 -12.61 -36.73 1.78
N ASN A 250 -13.64 -36.00 2.24
CA ASN A 250 -14.00 -35.94 3.65
C ASN A 250 -15.08 -36.98 3.93
N VAL A 251 -14.72 -38.03 4.66
CA VAL A 251 -15.64 -39.11 5.04
C VAL A 251 -15.57 -39.33 6.55
N ASN A 252 -16.73 -39.54 7.17
CA ASN A 252 -16.79 -39.96 8.56
C ASN A 252 -16.67 -41.49 8.59
N ILE A 253 -15.70 -42.00 9.34
CA ILE A 253 -15.48 -43.44 9.55
C ILE A 253 -15.58 -43.75 11.04
N SER A 254 -15.84 -45.00 11.39
CA SER A 254 -15.82 -45.43 12.79
C SER A 254 -14.40 -45.35 13.38
N GLN A 255 -14.31 -45.18 14.71
CA GLN A 255 -13.01 -45.18 15.41
C GLN A 255 -12.21 -46.45 15.11
N GLN A 256 -12.88 -47.60 15.12
CA GLN A 256 -12.26 -48.89 14.80
C GLN A 256 -11.63 -48.89 13.39
N ALA A 257 -12.35 -48.38 12.38
CA ALA A 257 -11.83 -48.30 11.02
C ALA A 257 -10.64 -47.33 10.91
N HIS A 258 -10.70 -46.21 11.65
CA HIS A 258 -9.58 -45.27 11.74
C HIS A 258 -8.33 -45.93 12.36
N ASP A 259 -8.49 -46.68 13.44
CA ASP A 259 -7.39 -47.35 14.12
C ASP A 259 -6.78 -48.47 13.25
N MET A 260 -7.60 -49.23 12.53
CA MET A 260 -7.14 -50.19 11.53
C MET A 260 -6.30 -49.53 10.43
N LEU A 261 -6.78 -48.42 9.85
CA LEU A 261 -6.04 -47.66 8.85
C LEU A 261 -4.69 -47.18 9.38
N ARG A 262 -4.68 -46.65 10.62
CA ARG A 262 -3.47 -46.14 11.27
C ARG A 262 -2.45 -47.25 11.52
N HIS A 263 -2.91 -48.42 11.92
CA HIS A 263 -2.05 -49.58 12.17
C HIS A 263 -1.35 -50.02 10.88
N ILE A 264 -2.11 -50.25 9.80
CA ILE A 264 -1.58 -50.64 8.48
C ILE A 264 -0.59 -49.59 7.96
N ALA A 265 -0.97 -48.30 8.03
CA ALA A 265 -0.11 -47.20 7.60
C ALA A 265 1.24 -47.19 8.35
N THR A 266 1.23 -47.53 9.64
CA THR A 266 2.45 -47.57 10.46
C THR A 266 3.30 -48.79 10.14
N GLU A 267 2.70 -49.97 9.96
CA GLU A 267 3.41 -51.20 9.62
C GLU A 267 4.05 -51.13 8.22
N GLU A 268 3.32 -50.59 7.24
CA GLU A 268 3.79 -50.48 5.85
C GLU A 268 4.62 -49.23 5.58
N GLY A 269 4.71 -48.30 6.54
CA GLY A 269 5.45 -47.04 6.38
C GLY A 269 4.85 -46.10 5.32
N ILE A 270 3.54 -46.17 5.09
CA ILE A 270 2.81 -45.36 4.11
C ILE A 270 1.78 -44.44 4.78
N SER A 271 1.22 -43.50 4.02
CA SER A 271 0.15 -42.64 4.54
C SER A 271 -1.19 -43.37 4.59
N ASN A 272 -2.07 -42.97 5.51
CA ASN A 272 -3.47 -43.44 5.56
C ASN A 272 -4.17 -43.28 4.20
N ASP A 273 -3.92 -42.17 3.49
CA ASP A 273 -4.47 -41.92 2.15
C ASP A 273 -4.06 -43.02 1.15
N ARG A 274 -2.82 -43.50 1.22
CA ARG A 274 -2.36 -44.60 0.36
C ARG A 274 -2.95 -45.94 0.73
N VAL A 275 -3.15 -46.22 2.02
CA VAL A 275 -3.90 -47.41 2.44
C VAL A 275 -5.31 -47.40 1.84
N ILE A 276 -5.99 -46.26 1.90
CA ILE A 276 -7.35 -46.10 1.34
C ILE A 276 -7.34 -46.29 -0.18
N GLU A 277 -6.43 -45.65 -0.91
CA GLU A 277 -6.34 -45.80 -2.36
C GLU A 277 -6.02 -47.24 -2.79
N SER A 278 -5.10 -47.92 -2.08
CA SER A 278 -4.78 -49.33 -2.33
C SER A 278 -5.99 -50.23 -2.10
N ALA A 279 -6.74 -50.01 -1.01
CA ALA A 279 -7.95 -50.75 -0.71
C ALA A 279 -9.03 -50.53 -1.79
N LEU A 280 -9.24 -49.28 -2.23
CA LEU A 280 -10.18 -48.95 -3.30
C LEU A 280 -9.79 -49.59 -4.64
N LEU A 281 -8.51 -49.55 -5.00
CA LEU A 281 -7.99 -50.21 -6.22
C LEU A 281 -8.22 -51.72 -6.19
N LEU A 282 -7.97 -52.35 -5.05
CA LEU A 282 -8.16 -53.80 -4.88
C LEU A 282 -9.65 -54.17 -5.00
N ILE A 283 -10.54 -53.41 -4.36
CA ILE A 283 -11.99 -53.58 -4.49
C ILE A 283 -12.45 -53.38 -5.95
N TYR A 284 -11.94 -52.34 -6.62
CA TYR A 284 -12.30 -52.02 -8.00
C TYR A 284 -11.89 -53.15 -8.97
N LYS A 285 -10.64 -53.61 -8.89
CA LYS A 285 -10.14 -54.74 -9.71
C LYS A 285 -11.00 -55.98 -9.51
N ASN A 286 -11.23 -56.37 -8.25
CA ASN A 286 -12.05 -57.54 -7.94
C ASN A 286 -13.50 -57.46 -8.46
N LYS A 287 -14.05 -56.25 -8.68
CA LYS A 287 -15.42 -56.06 -9.19
C LYS A 287 -15.50 -55.87 -10.71
N THR A 288 -14.41 -55.48 -11.36
CA THR A 288 -14.38 -55.15 -12.79
C THR A 288 -13.63 -56.18 -13.63
N GLU A 289 -12.76 -56.97 -13.03
CA GLU A 289 -12.23 -58.21 -13.63
C GLU A 289 -13.30 -59.32 -13.47
N LYS A 290 -14.30 -59.26 -14.35
CA LYS A 290 -15.16 -60.39 -14.73
C LYS A 290 -15.03 -60.61 -16.23
#